data_AF-A0A7S0AS39-F1
#
_entry.id   AF-A0A7S0AS39-F1
#
_cell.length_a   1.000
_cell.length_b   1.000
_cell.length_c   1.000
_cell.angle_alpha   90.00
_cell.angle_beta   90.00
_cell.angle_gamma   90.00
#
_symmetry.space_group_name_H-M   'P 1'
#
loop_
_entity.id
_entity.type
_entity.pdbx_description
1 polymer ?
#
loop_
_entity_poly.entity_id
_entity_poly.type
_entity_poly.pdbx_seq_one_letter_code
_entity_poly.pdbx_strand_id
1 'polypeptide(L)'
;GRSSPPLKDELQCFGPFIQNIAVAEQEDIHLAYVQSGEGDCGKFLVEQGLVDRDLGPKALDKEAIGFIDAHLADKRCEGAKCANSNLADYIDVTQILRNLATQAVMLHGDSPLGNGNNYYMAYTGSGKWSMAQYDHNNVMSTFSAALCDAGCMTSLMDWSILRPTCHGLESNQWAGPLLSDDGRRAEYVEHVRDFVDNVLTDDFLEVIENHMEAIKGLVPEDPWNDYAFMYESSELKDGEEWFQELDAGPFGMLPYMPYVSGLR
;
A
#
# COMPACT_ATOMS: atom_id res chain seq x y z
N GLY A 1 -34.48 -19.44 -16.45
CA GLY A 1 -34.65 -18.51 -15.32
C GLY A 1 -33.77 -19.01 -14.21
N ARG A 2 -32.61 -18.38 -14.00
CA ARG A 2 -31.74 -18.69 -12.86
C ARG A 2 -32.15 -17.74 -11.74
N SER A 3 -32.57 -18.31 -10.63
CA SER A 3 -32.88 -17.57 -9.41
C SER A 3 -31.57 -17.00 -8.86
N SER A 4 -31.45 -15.68 -8.84
CA SER A 4 -30.44 -14.96 -8.08
C SER A 4 -30.39 -15.50 -6.64
N PRO A 5 -29.21 -15.55 -5.98
CA PRO A 5 -29.14 -15.89 -4.56
C PRO A 5 -30.09 -14.99 -3.76
N PRO A 6 -30.69 -15.47 -2.66
CA PRO A 6 -31.75 -14.78 -1.95
C PRO A 6 -31.23 -13.67 -1.02
N LEU A 7 -30.25 -12.88 -1.45
CA LEU A 7 -29.94 -11.61 -0.81
C LEU A 7 -30.71 -10.52 -1.57
N LYS A 8 -32.02 -10.47 -1.33
CA LYS A 8 -32.95 -9.51 -1.95
C LYS A 8 -32.65 -8.04 -1.63
N ASP A 9 -31.59 -7.75 -0.88
CA ASP A 9 -31.33 -6.44 -0.29
C ASP A 9 -29.83 -6.22 -0.02
N GLU A 10 -28.96 -6.67 -0.92
CA GLU A 10 -27.51 -6.41 -0.86
C GLU A 10 -27.20 -4.92 -0.66
N LEU A 11 -27.81 -4.02 -1.44
CA LEU A 11 -27.69 -2.57 -1.27
C LEU A 11 -28.20 -2.07 0.10
N GLN A 12 -29.19 -2.75 0.67
CA GLN A 12 -29.73 -2.45 2.01
C GLN A 12 -28.80 -2.91 3.13
N CYS A 13 -27.89 -3.86 2.89
CA CYS A 13 -26.85 -4.27 3.84
C CYS A 13 -25.52 -3.54 3.60
N PHE A 14 -25.15 -3.36 2.33
CA PHE A 14 -23.92 -2.72 1.90
C PHE A 14 -23.93 -1.21 2.17
N GLY A 15 -25.04 -0.53 1.90
CA GLY A 15 -25.19 0.90 2.18
C GLY A 15 -24.92 1.23 3.65
N PRO A 16 -25.61 0.58 4.62
CA PRO A 16 -25.32 0.74 6.03
C PRO A 16 -23.92 0.28 6.46
N PHE A 17 -23.36 -0.75 5.83
CA PHE A 17 -21.98 -1.18 6.10
C PHE A 17 -20.96 -0.10 5.69
N ILE A 18 -21.05 0.42 4.46
CA ILE A 18 -20.20 1.52 4.00
C ILE A 18 -20.44 2.77 4.84
N GLN A 19 -21.68 3.08 5.21
CA GLN A 19 -21.97 4.21 6.08
C GLN A 19 -21.39 4.01 7.49
N ASN A 20 -21.40 2.78 8.02
CA ASN A 20 -20.76 2.47 9.29
C ASN A 20 -19.24 2.67 9.19
N ILE A 21 -18.57 2.12 8.17
CA ILE A 21 -17.11 2.29 8.01
C ILE A 21 -16.72 3.74 7.71
N ALA A 22 -17.41 4.38 6.77
CA ALA A 22 -17.04 5.71 6.29
C ALA A 22 -17.44 6.85 7.24
N VAL A 23 -18.44 6.64 8.10
CA VAL A 23 -18.98 7.71 8.97
C VAL A 23 -18.95 7.32 10.44
N ALA A 24 -19.59 6.23 10.83
CA ALA A 24 -19.71 5.87 12.26
C ALA A 24 -18.34 5.50 12.86
N GLU A 25 -17.55 4.69 12.16
CA GLU A 25 -16.20 4.33 12.58
C GLU A 25 -15.28 5.56 12.57
N GLN A 26 -15.43 6.49 11.62
CA GLN A 26 -14.68 7.76 11.65
C GLN A 26 -15.01 8.60 12.88
N GLU A 27 -16.30 8.71 13.25
CA GLU A 27 -16.73 9.42 14.45
C GLU A 27 -16.21 8.75 15.73
N ASP A 28 -16.26 7.41 15.80
CA ASP A 28 -15.74 6.62 16.92
C ASP A 28 -14.21 6.75 17.05
N ILE A 29 -13.48 6.70 15.93
CA ILE A 29 -12.03 6.94 15.84
C ILE A 29 -11.71 8.35 16.35
N HIS A 30 -12.46 9.37 15.92
CA HIS A 30 -12.26 10.74 16.38
C HIS A 30 -12.51 10.89 17.89
N LEU A 31 -13.61 10.31 18.38
CA LEU A 31 -13.94 10.32 19.79
C LEU A 31 -12.86 9.63 20.63
N ALA A 32 -12.38 8.48 20.18
CA ALA A 32 -11.31 7.73 20.83
C ALA A 32 -9.99 8.52 20.87
N TYR A 33 -9.65 9.25 19.80
CA TYR A 33 -8.48 10.14 19.77
C TYR A 33 -8.57 11.28 20.80
N VAL A 34 -9.75 11.91 20.91
CA VAL A 34 -9.99 12.95 21.92
C VAL A 34 -9.89 12.36 23.34
N GLN A 35 -10.41 11.15 23.56
CA GLN A 35 -10.37 10.47 24.86
C GLN A 35 -8.97 10.00 25.27
N SER A 36 -8.10 9.64 24.32
CA SER A 36 -6.74 9.17 24.62
C SER A 36 -5.80 10.28 25.14
N GLY A 37 -6.18 11.55 24.93
CA GLY A 37 -5.35 12.73 25.16
C GLY A 37 -4.76 13.21 23.84
N GLU A 38 -5.25 14.33 23.31
CA GLU A 38 -4.82 14.88 22.02
C GLU A 38 -3.29 14.99 21.91
N GLY A 39 -2.72 14.43 20.85
CA GLY A 39 -1.27 14.45 20.58
C GLY A 39 -0.50 13.17 20.89
N ASP A 40 -1.11 12.19 21.56
CA ASP A 40 -0.53 10.87 21.83
C ASP A 40 -0.92 9.87 20.72
N CYS A 41 -0.46 10.11 19.49
CA CYS A 41 -0.87 9.32 18.32
C CYS A 41 -0.54 7.83 18.46
N GLY A 42 0.66 7.47 18.95
CA GLY A 42 1.07 6.09 19.15
C GLY A 42 0.19 5.38 20.18
N LYS A 43 -0.11 6.05 21.30
CA LYS A 43 -1.02 5.53 22.32
C LYS A 43 -2.41 5.29 21.74
N PHE A 44 -2.97 6.29 21.09
CA PHE A 44 -4.27 6.19 20.41
C PHE A 44 -4.30 5.01 19.43
N LEU A 45 -3.33 4.96 18.53
CA LEU A 45 -3.27 3.97 17.47
C LEU A 45 -3.16 2.53 18.01
N VAL A 46 -2.35 2.31 19.06
CA VAL A 46 -2.17 0.99 19.66
C VAL A 46 -3.35 0.61 20.56
N GLU A 47 -3.84 1.50 21.43
CA GLU A 47 -4.95 1.21 22.34
C GLU A 47 -6.27 0.95 21.62
N GLN A 48 -6.48 1.59 20.47
CA GLN A 48 -7.68 1.41 19.65
C GLN A 48 -7.55 0.30 18.60
N GLY A 49 -6.39 -0.37 18.50
CA GLY A 49 -6.14 -1.40 17.49
C GLY A 49 -6.17 -0.88 16.05
N LEU A 50 -5.94 0.43 15.85
CA LEU A 50 -5.92 1.08 14.53
C LEU A 50 -4.56 0.98 13.84
N VAL A 51 -3.53 0.72 14.65
CA VAL A 51 -2.28 0.15 14.17
C VAL A 51 -2.49 -1.34 14.26
N ASP A 52 -2.79 -1.92 13.10
CA ASP A 52 -3.10 -3.34 12.89
C ASP A 52 -1.85 -4.24 13.12
N ARG A 53 -0.83 -3.72 13.82
CA ARG A 53 0.57 -4.13 13.81
C ARG A 53 0.93 -5.08 14.95
N ASP A 54 0.08 -6.06 15.23
CA ASP A 54 0.26 -6.97 16.36
C ASP A 54 0.82 -8.34 15.94
N LEU A 55 1.94 -8.33 15.18
CA LEU A 55 2.76 -9.55 15.05
C LEU A 55 3.70 -9.73 16.27
N GLY A 56 3.27 -9.26 17.44
CA GLY A 56 4.00 -9.34 18.70
C GLY A 56 3.08 -9.72 19.87
N PRO A 57 3.61 -10.03 21.06
CA PRO A 57 2.79 -10.15 22.26
C PRO A 57 2.44 -8.76 22.80
N LYS A 58 1.24 -8.61 23.40
CA LYS A 58 0.78 -7.39 24.14
C LYS A 58 1.79 -6.78 25.12
N ALA A 59 2.77 -7.57 25.56
CA ALA A 59 3.87 -7.09 26.37
C ALA A 59 4.73 -6.03 25.65
N LEU A 60 4.63 -5.91 24.32
CA LEU A 60 5.36 -4.94 23.49
C LEU A 60 4.55 -3.67 23.18
N ASP A 61 3.28 -3.58 23.61
CA ASP A 61 2.41 -2.43 23.29
C ASP A 61 3.06 -1.11 23.74
N LYS A 62 3.68 -1.10 24.92
CA LYS A 62 4.35 0.09 25.45
C LYS A 62 5.54 0.52 24.60
N GLU A 63 6.35 -0.44 24.17
CA GLU A 63 7.48 -0.23 23.27
C GLU A 63 7.02 0.22 21.88
N ALA A 64 5.91 -0.34 21.37
CA ALA A 64 5.32 0.05 20.11
C ALA A 64 4.79 1.49 20.15
N ILE A 65 4.05 1.86 21.20
CA ILE A 65 3.59 3.24 21.45
C ILE A 65 4.78 4.20 21.44
N GLY A 66 5.80 3.89 22.24
CA GLY A 66 7.01 4.72 22.32
C GLY A 66 7.74 4.87 20.99
N PHE A 67 7.80 3.80 20.19
CA PHE A 67 8.39 3.83 18.86
C PHE A 67 7.58 4.69 17.88
N ILE A 68 6.26 4.52 17.84
CA ILE A 68 5.37 5.28 16.95
C ILE A 68 5.44 6.77 17.29
N ASP A 69 5.32 7.13 18.57
CA ASP A 69 5.37 8.53 19.01
C ASP A 69 6.72 9.20 18.73
N ALA A 70 7.80 8.41 18.80
CA ALA A 70 9.15 8.90 18.55
C ALA A 70 9.46 9.05 17.06
N HIS A 71 8.95 8.15 16.20
CA HIS A 71 9.46 8.00 14.84
C HIS A 71 8.40 8.08 13.72
N LEU A 72 7.14 7.74 14.00
CA LEU A 72 6.09 7.58 12.98
C LEU A 72 4.86 8.49 13.20
N ALA A 73 4.90 9.42 14.15
CA ALA A 73 3.80 10.36 14.36
C ALA A 73 3.95 11.61 13.44
N ASP A 74 2.85 12.04 12.80
CA ASP A 74 2.81 13.09 11.77
C ASP A 74 3.61 14.35 12.08
N LYS A 75 3.61 14.81 13.34
CA LYS A 75 4.30 16.05 13.77
C LYS A 75 5.83 15.95 13.81
N ARG A 76 6.42 14.81 13.46
CA ARG A 76 7.88 14.58 13.51
C ARG A 76 8.58 14.78 12.17
N CYS A 77 7.86 14.61 11.06
CA CYS A 77 8.46 14.61 9.73
C CYS A 77 8.26 15.94 8.99
N GLU A 78 8.75 17.03 9.60
CA GLU A 78 8.78 18.34 8.96
C GLU A 78 10.22 18.76 8.65
N GLY A 79 10.57 18.76 7.35
CA GLY A 79 11.85 19.24 6.83
C GLY A 79 13.06 18.45 7.36
N ALA A 80 14.13 19.15 7.73
CA ALA A 80 15.40 18.53 8.12
C ALA A 80 15.32 17.61 9.35
N LYS A 81 14.24 17.67 10.16
CA LYS A 81 14.05 16.80 11.32
C LYS A 81 13.78 15.35 10.94
N CYS A 82 13.14 15.13 9.79
CA CYS A 82 12.85 13.79 9.31
C CYS A 82 14.10 13.12 8.74
N ALA A 83 14.74 13.79 7.79
CA ALA A 83 15.94 13.29 7.12
C ALA A 83 17.11 12.96 8.08
N ASN A 84 17.18 13.64 9.24
CA ASN A 84 18.24 13.44 10.23
C ASN A 84 17.78 12.71 11.50
N SER A 85 16.66 11.98 11.45
CA SER A 85 16.20 11.21 12.61
C SER A 85 17.08 9.97 12.87
N ASN A 86 17.02 9.44 14.08
CA ASN A 86 17.74 8.23 14.49
C ASN A 86 16.94 6.93 14.26
N LEU A 87 15.97 6.93 13.35
CA LEU A 87 15.12 5.77 13.05
C LEU A 87 15.94 4.48 12.82
N ALA A 88 17.04 4.58 12.08
CA ALA A 88 17.91 3.45 11.71
C ALA A 88 18.46 2.64 12.91
N ASP A 89 18.51 3.23 14.10
CA ASP A 89 18.99 2.55 15.31
C ASP A 89 17.94 1.56 15.85
N TYR A 90 16.67 1.77 15.54
CA TYR A 90 15.53 1.03 16.10
C TYR A 90 14.92 0.02 15.14
N ILE A 91 15.38 0.00 13.88
CA ILE A 91 14.83 -0.87 12.83
C ILE A 91 15.88 -1.80 12.24
N ASP A 92 15.39 -2.89 11.64
CA ASP A 92 16.15 -3.70 10.70
C ASP A 92 16.23 -2.97 9.35
N VAL A 93 17.28 -2.15 9.19
CA VAL A 93 17.45 -1.26 8.04
C VAL A 93 17.38 -2.04 6.72
N THR A 94 18.12 -3.15 6.59
CA THR A 94 18.13 -3.94 5.35
C THR A 94 16.74 -4.48 5.03
N GLN A 95 16.01 -4.97 6.04
CA GLN A 95 14.66 -5.50 5.83
C GLN A 95 13.69 -4.38 5.42
N ILE A 96 13.77 -3.20 6.04
CA ILE A 96 12.95 -2.05 5.65
C ILE A 96 13.30 -1.57 4.23
N LEU A 97 14.58 -1.42 3.90
CA LEU A 97 15.00 -0.98 2.56
C LEU A 97 14.53 -1.95 1.46
N ARG A 98 14.52 -3.26 1.71
CA ARG A 98 13.92 -4.25 0.80
C ARG A 98 12.42 -4.05 0.60
N ASN A 99 11.68 -3.79 1.69
CA ASN A 99 10.25 -3.49 1.59
C ASN A 99 9.99 -2.22 0.76
N LEU A 100 10.75 -1.15 1.02
CA LEU A 100 10.64 0.09 0.24
C LEU A 100 11.00 -0.13 -1.23
N ALA A 101 12.01 -0.94 -1.54
CA ALA A 101 12.37 -1.28 -2.91
C ALA A 101 11.23 -2.00 -3.64
N THR A 102 10.63 -3.02 -3.02
CA THR A 102 9.47 -3.72 -3.59
C THR A 102 8.28 -2.78 -3.78
N GLN A 103 7.93 -1.95 -2.78
CA GLN A 103 6.81 -1.01 -2.89
C GLN A 103 7.05 0.05 -3.98
N ALA A 104 8.29 0.52 -4.13
CA ALA A 104 8.65 1.50 -5.15
C ALA A 104 8.52 0.91 -6.57
N VAL A 105 8.99 -0.32 -6.79
CA VAL A 105 8.92 -0.99 -8.10
C VAL A 105 7.48 -1.38 -8.42
N MET A 106 6.74 -1.91 -7.45
CA MET A 106 5.33 -2.30 -7.61
C MET A 106 4.36 -1.12 -7.59
N LEU A 107 4.86 0.13 -7.58
CA LEU A 107 4.06 1.36 -7.56
C LEU A 107 2.98 1.35 -6.46
N HIS A 108 3.33 0.84 -5.28
CA HIS A 108 2.41 0.67 -4.16
C HIS A 108 2.36 1.97 -3.34
N GLY A 109 1.44 2.86 -3.71
CA GLY A 109 1.12 4.12 -3.03
C GLY A 109 0.19 3.99 -1.82
N ASP A 110 -0.55 2.88 -1.68
CA ASP A 110 -1.28 2.51 -0.45
C ASP A 110 -0.34 1.93 0.62
N SER A 111 0.83 2.54 0.79
CA SER A 111 1.95 1.96 1.53
C SER A 111 2.67 3.03 2.38
N PRO A 112 3.68 2.66 3.19
CA PRO A 112 4.60 3.60 3.83
C PRO A 112 5.19 4.67 2.90
N LEU A 113 5.31 4.39 1.60
CA LEU A 113 5.83 5.33 0.60
C LEU A 113 4.82 6.40 0.17
N GLY A 114 3.52 6.11 0.32
CA GLY A 114 2.44 7.05 0.07
C GLY A 114 1.68 7.42 1.33
N ASN A 115 0.45 6.92 1.48
CA ASN A 115 -0.47 7.33 2.55
C ASN A 115 -0.18 6.70 3.93
N GLY A 116 0.85 5.87 4.05
CA GLY A 116 1.24 5.26 5.33
C GLY A 116 0.44 4.01 5.73
N ASN A 117 -0.16 3.29 4.77
CA ASN A 117 -1.04 2.14 5.00
C ASN A 117 -0.39 0.78 4.64
N ASN A 118 -1.11 -0.34 4.82
CA ASN A 118 -0.79 -1.69 4.34
C ASN A 118 0.55 -2.28 4.82
N TYR A 119 0.89 -2.03 6.08
CA TYR A 119 1.99 -2.72 6.75
C TYR A 119 1.78 -2.98 8.24
N TYR A 120 2.33 -4.09 8.69
CA TYR A 120 2.57 -4.43 10.08
C TYR A 120 3.98 -4.08 10.50
N MET A 121 4.13 -3.57 11.73
CA MET A 121 5.40 -3.51 12.43
C MET A 121 5.59 -4.85 13.11
N ALA A 122 6.67 -5.54 12.78
CA ALA A 122 7.00 -6.83 13.35
C ALA A 122 8.21 -6.70 14.26
N TYR A 123 8.13 -7.25 15.47
CA TYR A 123 9.25 -7.29 16.39
C TYR A 123 9.79 -8.72 16.48
N THR A 124 11.00 -8.94 15.98
CA THR A 124 11.60 -10.29 15.89
C THR A 124 12.34 -10.72 17.17
N GLY A 125 12.19 -9.97 18.26
CA GLY A 125 12.93 -10.21 19.52
C GLY A 125 14.40 -9.77 19.47
N SER A 126 14.85 -9.21 18.35
CA SER A 126 16.24 -8.80 18.08
C SER A 126 16.59 -7.41 18.63
N GLY A 127 15.65 -6.70 19.27
CA GLY A 127 15.83 -5.30 19.64
C GLY A 127 15.36 -4.31 18.56
N LYS A 128 15.05 -4.80 17.35
CA LYS A 128 14.74 -3.96 16.18
C LYS A 128 13.39 -4.29 15.57
N TRP A 129 12.71 -3.26 15.09
CA TRP A 129 11.46 -3.37 14.35
C TRP A 129 11.71 -3.65 12.86
N SER A 130 10.87 -4.49 12.28
CA SER A 130 10.81 -4.83 10.87
C SER A 130 9.42 -4.50 10.32
N MET A 131 9.24 -4.63 9.01
CA MET A 131 7.97 -4.37 8.34
C MET A 131 7.47 -5.63 7.62
N ALA A 132 6.22 -6.02 7.86
CA ALA A 132 5.54 -7.02 7.03
C ALA A 132 4.45 -6.29 6.23
N GLN A 133 4.52 -6.37 4.90
CA GLN A 133 3.49 -5.80 4.05
C GLN A 133 2.23 -6.68 4.07
N TYR A 134 1.08 -6.06 3.89
CA TYR A 134 -0.18 -6.76 3.60
C TYR A 134 -0.93 -6.01 2.50
N ASP A 135 -2.08 -6.53 2.09
CA ASP A 135 -3.01 -5.94 1.11
C ASP A 135 -2.37 -5.24 -0.10
N HIS A 136 -2.00 -6.04 -1.11
CA HIS A 136 -1.42 -5.56 -2.37
C HIS A 136 -2.47 -5.42 -3.49
N ASN A 137 -3.75 -5.27 -3.15
CA ASN A 137 -4.86 -5.27 -4.11
C ASN A 137 -4.80 -4.15 -5.17
N ASN A 138 -4.08 -3.07 -4.89
CA ASN A 138 -4.00 -1.89 -5.77
C ASN A 138 -2.61 -1.68 -6.38
N VAL A 139 -1.64 -2.57 -6.18
CA VAL A 139 -0.29 -2.39 -6.74
C VAL A 139 -0.35 -2.22 -8.25
N MET A 140 0.55 -1.38 -8.78
CA MET A 140 0.59 -1.06 -10.21
C MET A 140 -0.79 -0.71 -10.77
N SER A 141 -1.55 0.16 -10.11
CA SER A 141 -2.83 0.65 -10.62
C SER A 141 -2.92 2.18 -10.56
N THR A 142 -3.78 2.77 -11.39
CA THR A 142 -4.11 4.20 -11.31
C THR A 142 -4.64 4.61 -9.94
N PHE A 143 -5.39 3.72 -9.27
CA PHE A 143 -5.91 3.97 -7.94
C PHE A 143 -4.79 4.14 -6.91
N SER A 144 -3.74 3.31 -7.02
CA SER A 144 -2.61 3.44 -6.11
C SER A 144 -1.86 4.77 -6.25
N ALA A 145 -1.89 5.43 -7.41
CA ALA A 145 -1.41 6.81 -7.51
C ALA A 145 -2.41 7.83 -6.98
N ALA A 146 -3.71 7.60 -7.10
CA ALA A 146 -4.70 8.50 -6.51
C ALA A 146 -4.55 8.61 -4.98
N LEU A 147 -4.13 7.51 -4.33
CA LEU A 147 -3.82 7.46 -2.90
C LEU A 147 -2.58 8.28 -2.51
N CYS A 148 -1.74 8.59 -3.49
CA CYS A 148 -0.56 9.42 -3.36
C CYS A 148 -0.96 10.90 -3.41
N ASP A 149 -1.57 11.29 -4.52
CA ASP A 149 -2.23 12.58 -4.77
C ASP A 149 -3.12 12.40 -6.01
N ALA A 150 -4.27 13.08 -6.07
CA ALA A 150 -5.16 12.97 -7.22
C ALA A 150 -4.48 13.36 -8.55
N GLY A 151 -3.50 14.28 -8.52
CA GLY A 151 -2.70 14.68 -9.68
C GLY A 151 -1.69 13.63 -10.15
N CYS A 152 -1.39 12.60 -9.35
CA CYS A 152 -0.44 11.54 -9.70
C CYS A 152 -1.04 10.46 -10.60
N MET A 153 -2.37 10.37 -10.71
CA MET A 153 -3.06 9.32 -11.47
C MET A 153 -2.59 9.19 -12.93
N THR A 154 -2.20 10.30 -13.55
CA THR A 154 -1.77 10.34 -14.96
C THR A 154 -0.26 10.29 -15.15
N SER A 155 0.53 10.23 -14.07
CA SER A 155 1.99 10.37 -14.10
C SER A 155 2.73 9.19 -13.45
N LEU A 156 2.06 8.06 -13.26
CA LEU A 156 2.67 6.84 -12.69
C LEU A 156 3.87 6.36 -13.49
N MET A 157 3.83 6.53 -14.81
CA MET A 157 4.95 6.19 -15.70
C MET A 157 6.19 7.05 -15.46
N ASP A 158 6.04 8.21 -14.83
CA ASP A 158 7.14 9.12 -14.47
C ASP A 158 7.64 8.90 -13.03
N TRP A 159 7.14 7.86 -12.34
CA TRP A 159 7.51 7.56 -10.96
C TRP A 159 9.01 7.32 -10.80
N SER A 160 9.64 8.08 -9.91
CA SER A 160 11.07 7.97 -9.68
C SER A 160 11.37 6.94 -8.61
N ILE A 161 12.00 5.83 -9.00
CA ILE A 161 12.59 4.87 -8.05
C ILE A 161 13.57 5.55 -7.09
N LEU A 162 14.28 6.61 -7.50
CA LEU A 162 15.26 7.30 -6.64
C LEU A 162 14.61 8.26 -5.63
N ARG A 163 13.33 8.60 -5.82
CA ARG A 163 12.51 9.40 -4.91
C ARG A 163 11.13 8.75 -4.82
N PRO A 164 11.05 7.56 -4.19
CA PRO A 164 9.89 6.70 -4.32
C PRO A 164 8.80 7.12 -3.32
N THR A 165 8.59 8.41 -3.12
CA THR A 165 7.63 8.93 -2.14
C THR A 165 6.69 9.91 -2.81
N CYS A 166 5.45 9.96 -2.33
CA CYS A 166 4.42 10.84 -2.86
C CYS A 166 4.75 12.33 -2.76
N HIS A 167 5.48 12.67 -1.71
CA HIS A 167 5.99 14.01 -1.46
C HIS A 167 7.51 13.95 -1.34
N GLY A 168 8.15 15.05 -0.93
CA GLY A 168 9.58 15.05 -0.67
C GLY A 168 9.96 14.03 0.41
N LEU A 169 11.16 13.45 0.29
CA LEU A 169 11.67 12.49 1.27
C LEU A 169 11.61 13.04 2.70
N GLU A 170 11.82 14.35 2.87
CA GLU A 170 11.75 15.08 4.13
C GLU A 170 10.38 15.09 4.81
N SER A 171 9.34 14.61 4.13
CA SER A 171 7.96 14.48 4.65
C SER A 171 7.51 13.04 4.83
N ASN A 172 8.35 12.06 4.46
CA ASN A 172 8.06 10.64 4.66
C ASN A 172 8.85 10.05 5.84
N GLN A 173 8.15 9.55 6.85
CA GLN A 173 8.75 9.08 8.10
C GLN A 173 9.62 7.82 7.96
N TRP A 174 9.35 7.00 6.95
CA TRP A 174 10.11 5.77 6.69
C TRP A 174 11.25 6.01 5.72
N ALA A 175 10.94 6.55 4.54
CA ALA A 175 11.90 6.75 3.48
C ALA A 175 12.84 7.94 3.75
N GLY A 176 12.35 9.01 4.38
CA GLY A 176 13.10 10.23 4.63
C GLY A 176 14.40 10.00 5.40
N PRO A 177 14.35 9.45 6.62
CA PRO A 177 15.54 9.19 7.43
C PRO A 177 16.54 8.20 6.78
N LEU A 178 16.04 7.31 5.91
CA LEU A 178 16.85 6.24 5.33
C LEU A 178 17.48 6.64 4.00
N LEU A 179 16.70 7.19 3.08
CA LEU A 179 17.15 7.51 1.72
C LEU A 179 17.85 8.87 1.62
N SER A 180 17.79 9.68 2.67
CA SER A 180 18.63 10.90 2.80
C SER A 180 20.09 10.57 3.09
N ASP A 181 20.41 9.38 3.59
CA ASP A 181 21.78 8.89 3.77
C ASP A 181 22.29 8.25 2.47
N ASP A 182 23.46 8.68 1.99
CA ASP A 182 24.00 8.24 0.69
C ASP A 182 24.32 6.74 0.67
N GLY A 183 24.80 6.17 1.79
CA GLY A 183 25.14 4.76 1.89
C GLY A 183 23.90 3.86 1.85
N ARG A 184 22.88 4.20 2.64
CA ARG A 184 21.59 3.50 2.65
C ARG A 184 20.83 3.69 1.34
N ARG A 185 20.91 4.86 0.72
CA ARG A 185 20.34 5.07 -0.62
C ARG A 185 21.00 4.17 -1.66
N ALA A 186 22.32 3.98 -1.59
CA ALA A 186 23.01 3.02 -2.46
C ALA A 186 22.53 1.58 -2.20
N GLU A 187 22.43 1.15 -0.93
CA GLU A 187 21.89 -0.16 -0.55
C GLU A 187 20.46 -0.37 -1.08
N TYR A 188 19.59 0.63 -0.93
CA TYR A 188 18.23 0.63 -1.49
C TYR A 188 18.23 0.42 -3.01
N VAL A 189 19.08 1.14 -3.75
CA VAL A 189 19.16 0.99 -5.22
C VAL A 189 19.62 -0.43 -5.60
N GLU A 190 20.54 -1.04 -4.85
CA GLU A 190 20.90 -2.43 -5.09
C GLU A 190 19.73 -3.39 -4.80
N HIS A 191 18.91 -3.14 -3.77
CA HIS A 191 17.70 -3.93 -3.53
C HIS A 191 16.64 -3.76 -4.61
N VAL A 192 16.52 -2.56 -5.20
CA VAL A 192 15.66 -2.35 -6.36
C VAL A 192 16.14 -3.19 -7.54
N ARG A 193 17.45 -3.15 -7.84
CA ARG A 193 18.02 -3.96 -8.92
C ARG A 193 17.82 -5.46 -8.68
N ASP A 194 18.14 -5.92 -7.47
CA ASP A 194 17.94 -7.32 -7.09
C ASP A 194 16.49 -7.77 -7.24
N PHE A 195 15.52 -6.93 -6.84
CA PHE A 195 14.10 -7.24 -7.01
C PHE A 195 13.71 -7.31 -8.49
N VAL A 196 14.16 -6.38 -9.33
CA VAL A 196 13.84 -6.40 -10.78
C VAL A 196 14.53 -7.57 -11.48
N ASP A 197 15.81 -7.79 -11.22
CA ASP A 197 16.61 -8.78 -11.94
C ASP A 197 16.30 -10.22 -11.51
N ASN A 198 15.89 -10.44 -10.25
CA ASN A 198 15.75 -11.78 -9.68
C ASN A 198 14.32 -12.13 -9.22
N VAL A 199 13.41 -11.16 -9.05
CA VAL A 199 12.03 -11.41 -8.60
C VAL A 199 11.01 -11.03 -9.65
N LEU A 200 10.97 -9.77 -10.08
CA LEU A 200 10.07 -9.26 -11.12
C LEU A 200 10.58 -9.65 -12.52
N THR A 201 10.69 -10.95 -12.73
CA THR A 201 11.19 -11.59 -13.95
C THR A 201 10.03 -12.07 -14.82
N ASP A 202 10.35 -12.51 -16.02
CA ASP A 202 9.36 -13.13 -16.91
C ASP A 202 8.64 -14.31 -16.25
N ASP A 203 9.36 -15.15 -15.48
CA ASP A 203 8.76 -16.28 -14.76
C ASP A 203 7.70 -15.82 -13.76
N PHE A 204 7.94 -14.72 -13.04
CA PHE A 204 6.96 -14.17 -12.10
C PHE A 204 5.74 -13.62 -12.83
N LEU A 205 5.95 -12.86 -13.89
CA LEU A 205 4.87 -12.30 -14.70
C LEU A 205 4.03 -13.42 -15.35
N GLU A 206 4.66 -14.50 -15.81
CA GLU A 206 3.96 -15.68 -16.32
C GLU A 206 3.08 -16.35 -15.25
N VAL A 207 3.51 -16.38 -13.99
CA VAL A 207 2.67 -16.87 -12.88
C VAL A 207 1.41 -16.02 -12.71
N ILE A 208 1.53 -14.70 -12.82
CA ILE A 208 0.38 -13.79 -12.73
C ILE A 208 -0.57 -14.00 -13.92
N GLU A 209 -0.04 -14.04 -15.14
CA GLU A 209 -0.81 -14.30 -16.37
C GLU A 209 -1.56 -15.64 -16.31
N ASN A 210 -0.87 -16.70 -15.91
CA ASN A 210 -1.47 -18.02 -15.75
C ASN A 210 -2.58 -18.03 -14.69
N HIS A 211 -2.45 -17.24 -13.62
CA HIS A 211 -3.51 -17.11 -12.62
C HIS A 211 -4.75 -16.40 -13.19
N MET A 212 -4.55 -15.32 -13.96
CA MET A 212 -5.65 -14.60 -14.60
C MET A 212 -6.39 -15.49 -15.62
N GLU A 213 -5.66 -16.20 -16.47
CA GLU A 213 -6.27 -17.15 -17.42
C GLU A 213 -7.00 -18.31 -16.71
N ALA A 214 -6.49 -18.79 -15.57
CA ALA A 214 -7.13 -19.87 -14.81
C ALA A 214 -8.51 -19.49 -14.25
N ILE A 215 -8.73 -18.22 -13.92
CA ILE A 215 -10.01 -17.74 -13.37
C ILE A 215 -10.96 -17.15 -14.42
N LYS A 216 -10.48 -16.90 -15.65
CA LYS A 216 -11.23 -16.28 -16.75
C LYS A 216 -12.62 -16.86 -16.97
N GLY A 217 -12.76 -18.18 -16.92
CA GLY A 217 -14.05 -18.87 -17.10
C GLY A 217 -15.01 -18.71 -15.92
N LEU A 218 -14.49 -18.45 -14.73
CA LEU A 218 -15.27 -18.28 -13.49
C LEU A 218 -15.76 -16.85 -13.32
N VAL A 219 -15.00 -15.86 -13.80
CA VAL A 219 -15.33 -14.43 -13.71
C VAL A 219 -16.76 -14.10 -14.22
N PRO A 220 -17.19 -14.52 -15.43
CA PRO A 220 -18.56 -14.25 -15.88
C PRO A 220 -19.63 -15.10 -15.20
N GLU A 221 -19.23 -16.14 -14.44
CA GLU A 221 -20.15 -16.97 -13.65
C GLU A 221 -20.36 -16.43 -12.24
N ASP A 222 -19.51 -15.50 -11.79
CA ASP A 222 -19.60 -14.90 -10.46
C ASP A 222 -20.82 -13.96 -10.37
N PRO A 223 -21.85 -14.31 -9.59
CA PRO A 223 -23.03 -13.47 -9.45
C PRO A 223 -22.77 -12.16 -8.68
N TRP A 224 -21.57 -11.98 -8.11
CA TRP A 224 -21.15 -10.79 -7.36
C TRP A 224 -20.19 -9.88 -8.15
N ASN A 225 -19.78 -10.28 -9.35
CA ASN A 225 -18.87 -9.49 -10.17
C ASN A 225 -19.64 -8.68 -11.23
N ASP A 226 -20.13 -7.51 -10.85
CA ASP A 226 -20.82 -6.57 -11.75
C ASP A 226 -19.91 -6.07 -12.91
N TYR A 227 -18.61 -6.28 -12.80
CA TYR A 227 -17.58 -5.84 -13.74
C TYR A 227 -16.99 -6.97 -14.59
N ALA A 228 -17.58 -8.17 -14.56
CA ALA A 228 -17.06 -9.33 -15.30
C ALA A 228 -16.89 -9.07 -16.81
N PHE A 229 -17.69 -8.16 -17.38
CA PHE A 229 -17.60 -7.77 -18.79
C PHE A 229 -16.30 -7.03 -19.15
N MET A 230 -15.62 -6.42 -18.17
CA MET A 230 -14.36 -5.69 -18.40
C MET A 230 -13.13 -6.58 -18.24
N TYR A 231 -13.26 -7.76 -17.63
CA TYR A 231 -12.14 -8.59 -17.21
C TYR A 231 -11.13 -8.87 -18.34
N GLU A 232 -11.61 -9.29 -19.51
CA GLU A 232 -10.71 -9.55 -20.64
C GLU A 232 -9.98 -8.28 -21.10
N SER A 233 -10.67 -7.13 -21.10
CA SER A 233 -10.07 -5.85 -21.53
C SER A 233 -9.15 -5.23 -20.48
N SER A 234 -9.38 -5.46 -19.18
CA SER A 234 -8.61 -4.85 -18.11
C SER A 234 -7.45 -5.71 -17.62
N GLU A 235 -7.62 -7.04 -17.56
CA GLU A 235 -6.64 -7.96 -16.96
C GLU A 235 -5.85 -8.79 -18.00
N LEU A 236 -6.42 -9.06 -19.18
CA LEU A 236 -5.81 -9.98 -20.15
C LEU A 236 -5.26 -9.30 -21.40
N LYS A 237 -5.58 -8.02 -21.65
CA LYS A 237 -5.02 -7.27 -22.78
C LYS A 237 -3.63 -6.75 -22.46
N ASP A 238 -2.69 -6.94 -23.39
CA ASP A 238 -1.32 -6.49 -23.29
C ASP A 238 -1.01 -5.29 -24.22
N GLY A 239 0.16 -4.68 -24.02
CA GLY A 239 0.75 -3.71 -24.94
C GLY A 239 0.00 -2.37 -25.08
N GLU A 240 0.11 -1.72 -26.25
CA GLU A 240 -0.51 -0.42 -26.53
C GLU A 240 -2.05 -0.49 -26.62
N GLU A 241 -2.62 -1.67 -26.90
CA GLU A 241 -4.07 -1.88 -26.97
C GLU A 241 -4.76 -1.69 -25.61
N TRP A 242 -4.01 -1.90 -24.52
CA TRP A 242 -4.48 -1.66 -23.15
C TRP A 242 -4.81 -0.19 -22.86
N PHE A 243 -4.03 0.76 -23.40
CA PHE A 243 -4.21 2.20 -23.13
C PHE A 243 -5.28 2.87 -24.01
N GLN A 244 -5.60 2.28 -25.17
CA GLN A 244 -6.42 2.93 -26.20
C GLN A 244 -7.93 2.73 -26.03
N GLU A 245 -8.38 1.74 -25.26
CA GLU A 245 -9.81 1.39 -25.18
C GLU A 245 -10.48 1.69 -23.83
N LEU A 246 -9.73 2.10 -22.82
CA LEU A 246 -10.26 2.30 -21.48
C LEU A 246 -10.58 3.77 -21.24
N ASP A 247 -11.71 4.24 -21.78
CA ASP A 247 -12.42 5.44 -21.29
C ASP A 247 -13.04 5.10 -19.93
N ALA A 248 -12.16 4.96 -18.93
CA ALA A 248 -12.49 4.37 -17.64
C ALA A 248 -13.27 5.34 -16.72
N GLY A 249 -13.74 6.46 -17.27
CA GLY A 249 -14.41 7.50 -16.52
C GLY A 249 -13.51 8.12 -15.43
N PRO A 250 -14.07 8.99 -14.57
CA PRO A 250 -13.31 9.68 -13.52
C PRO A 250 -12.78 8.75 -12.40
N PHE A 251 -13.12 7.46 -12.40
CA PHE A 251 -12.75 6.47 -11.39
C PHE A 251 -12.05 5.23 -11.98
N GLY A 252 -11.55 5.35 -13.20
CA GLY A 252 -10.95 4.24 -13.92
C GLY A 252 -9.75 3.62 -13.21
N MET A 253 -9.99 2.52 -12.50
CA MET A 253 -8.95 1.69 -11.90
C MET A 253 -8.36 0.83 -13.00
N LEU A 254 -7.24 1.27 -13.57
CA LEU A 254 -6.56 0.57 -14.64
C LEU A 254 -5.33 -0.13 -14.07
N PRO A 255 -5.27 -1.48 -14.12
CA PRO A 255 -4.10 -2.22 -13.67
C PRO A 255 -2.99 -2.12 -14.73
N TYR A 256 -1.82 -1.60 -14.38
CA TYR A 256 -0.65 -1.50 -15.25
C TYR A 256 0.12 -2.83 -15.40
N MET A 257 -0.22 -3.87 -14.64
CA MET A 257 0.42 -5.19 -14.76
C MET A 257 0.38 -5.75 -16.20
N PRO A 258 -0.76 -5.73 -16.92
CA PRO A 258 -0.82 -6.19 -18.30
C PRO A 258 0.00 -5.33 -19.28
N TYR A 259 0.17 -4.03 -18.99
CA TYR A 259 1.07 -3.17 -19.75
C TYR A 259 2.53 -3.60 -19.58
N VAL A 260 2.98 -3.89 -18.35
CA VAL A 260 4.35 -4.36 -18.07
C VAL A 260 4.61 -5.71 -18.76
N SER A 261 3.64 -6.63 -18.73
CA SER A 261 3.69 -7.91 -19.44
C SER A 261 3.81 -7.75 -20.97
N GLY A 262 3.14 -6.75 -21.54
CA GLY A 262 3.14 -6.50 -22.99
C GLY A 262 4.35 -5.73 -23.53
N LEU A 263 5.25 -5.23 -22.67
CA LEU A 263 6.52 -4.62 -23.09
C LEU A 263 7.62 -5.64 -23.41
N ARG A 264 7.31 -6.94 -23.32
CA ARG A 264 8.16 -8.07 -23.72
C ARG A 264 8.49 -8.07 -25.22
#